data_AF-A0A6L7U8Z4-F1
#
_entry.id   AF-A0A6L7U8Z4-F1
#
_cell.length_a   1.000
_cell.length_b   1.000
_cell.length_c   1.000
_cell.angle_alpha   90.00
_cell.angle_beta   90.00
_cell.angle_gamma   90.00
#
_symmetry.space_group_name_H-M   'P 1'
#
loop_
_entity.id
_entity.type
_entity.pdbx_description
1 polymer ?
#
loop_
_entity_poly.entity_id
_entity_poly.type
_entity_poly.pdbx_seq_one_letter_code
_entity_poly.pdbx_strand_id
1 'polypeptide(L)'
;MARQELQGTLEEQCEFLYGLAVEKMQAGNFSGAVYALKELHRHNPGYRDVARLLAEVKIRKTRQRNLILTGLAGGTLSASMAHLLGVVSDLWLIAAAAAGLVCTYVLATVFRRRLPALDSVPTALPRR
;
A
#
# COMPACT_ATOMS: atom_id res chain seq x y z
N MET A 1 -2.02 -26.93 3.80
CA MET A 1 -0.95 -26.18 3.09
C MET A 1 0.38 -26.71 3.60
N ALA A 2 1.15 -27.37 2.74
CA ALA A 2 2.39 -28.03 3.13
C ALA A 2 3.42 -26.98 3.56
N ARG A 3 3.90 -27.08 4.81
CA ARG A 3 5.15 -26.44 5.20
C ARG A 3 6.26 -27.23 4.52
N GLN A 4 6.65 -26.82 3.33
CA GLN A 4 7.93 -27.23 2.76
C GLN A 4 8.99 -26.69 3.72
N GLU A 5 9.45 -27.56 4.61
CA GLU A 5 10.66 -27.33 5.39
C GLU A 5 11.75 -27.03 4.37
N LEU A 6 12.27 -25.81 4.43
CA LEU A 6 13.37 -25.31 3.63
C LEU A 6 14.65 -26.08 4.04
N GLN A 7 14.76 -27.35 3.64
CA GLN A 7 15.93 -28.22 3.84
C GLN A 7 17.02 -27.94 2.78
N GLY A 8 17.07 -26.71 2.27
CA GLY A 8 18.07 -26.23 1.33
C GLY A 8 19.16 -25.42 2.02
N THR A 9 20.27 -25.24 1.33
CA THR A 9 21.37 -24.35 1.74
C THR A 9 20.86 -22.92 2.01
N LEU A 10 21.57 -22.13 2.82
CA LEU A 10 21.17 -20.75 3.15
C LEU A 10 20.91 -19.92 1.88
N GLU A 11 21.67 -20.16 0.81
CA GLU A 11 21.45 -19.55 -0.50
C GLU A 11 20.10 -19.92 -1.13
N GLU A 12 19.69 -21.19 -1.12
CA GLU A 12 18.42 -21.64 -1.71
C GLU A 12 17.21 -21.05 -0.98
N GLN A 13 17.29 -20.90 0.34
CA GLN A 13 16.26 -20.24 1.13
C GLN A 13 16.18 -18.75 0.78
N CYS A 14 17.34 -18.11 0.59
CA CYS A 14 17.40 -16.72 0.19
C CYS A 14 16.81 -16.50 -1.21
N GLU A 15 17.10 -17.39 -2.15
CA GLU A 15 16.57 -17.38 -3.51
C GLU A 15 15.05 -17.59 -3.52
N PHE A 16 14.54 -18.56 -2.74
CA PHE A 16 13.11 -18.79 -2.60
C PHE A 16 12.38 -17.57 -2.03
N LEU A 17 12.89 -16.99 -0.94
CA LEU A 17 12.29 -15.80 -0.32
C LEU A 17 12.34 -14.58 -1.26
N TYR A 18 13.41 -14.45 -2.05
CA TYR A 18 13.54 -13.41 -3.06
C TYR A 18 12.51 -13.58 -4.19
N GLY A 19 12.38 -14.79 -4.74
CA GLY A 19 11.39 -15.11 -5.78
C GLY A 19 9.97 -14.88 -5.29
N LEU A 20 9.65 -15.36 -4.09
CA LEU A 20 8.35 -15.17 -3.46
C LEU A 20 8.03 -13.68 -3.26
N ALA A 21 9.01 -12.88 -2.81
CA ALA A 21 8.82 -11.45 -2.67
C ALA A 21 8.47 -10.76 -3.99
N VAL A 22 9.22 -11.07 -5.06
CA VAL A 22 8.98 -10.51 -6.40
C VAL A 22 7.61 -10.92 -6.94
N GLU A 23 7.22 -12.18 -6.79
CA GLU A 23 5.89 -12.67 -7.19
C GLU A 23 4.78 -11.91 -6.44
N LYS A 24 4.92 -11.73 -5.12
CA LYS A 24 3.96 -10.97 -4.31
C LYS A 24 3.90 -9.50 -4.70
N MET A 25 5.03 -8.90 -5.11
CA MET A 25 5.06 -7.53 -5.65
C MET A 25 4.31 -7.42 -6.97
N GLN A 26 4.51 -8.38 -7.89
CA GLN A 26 3.82 -8.42 -9.18
C GLN A 26 2.32 -8.63 -9.02
N ALA A 27 1.92 -9.47 -8.05
CA ALA A 27 0.52 -9.68 -7.68
C ALA A 27 -0.11 -8.50 -6.92
N GLY A 28 0.61 -7.41 -6.69
CA GLY A 28 0.13 -6.24 -5.92
C GLY A 28 -0.02 -6.49 -4.41
N ASN A 29 0.41 -7.66 -3.91
CA ASN A 29 0.40 -7.99 -2.49
C ASN A 29 1.68 -7.49 -1.81
N PHE A 30 1.78 -6.17 -1.66
CA PHE A 30 2.94 -5.53 -1.03
C PHE A 30 3.12 -5.93 0.44
N SER A 31 2.05 -6.29 1.15
CA SER A 31 2.15 -6.78 2.53
C SER A 31 2.90 -8.10 2.64
N GLY A 32 2.59 -9.07 1.76
CA GLY A 32 3.30 -10.34 1.68
C GLY A 32 4.75 -10.18 1.22
N ALA A 33 4.98 -9.29 0.25
CA ALA A 33 6.33 -8.98 -0.22
C ALA A 33 7.22 -8.37 0.89
N VAL A 34 6.71 -7.44 1.72
CA VAL A 34 7.47 -6.92 2.86
C VAL A 34 7.85 -8.04 3.84
N TYR A 35 6.94 -8.99 4.08
CA TYR A 35 7.21 -10.09 5.00
C TYR A 35 8.36 -10.97 4.50
N ALA A 36 8.30 -11.41 3.24
CA ALA A 36 9.35 -12.22 2.62
C ALA A 36 10.70 -11.49 2.57
N LEU A 37 10.73 -10.22 2.18
CA LEU A 37 11.96 -9.42 2.13
C LEU A 37 12.55 -9.14 3.51
N LYS A 38 11.70 -8.97 4.54
CA LYS A 38 12.16 -8.75 5.92
C LYS A 38 12.82 -10.01 6.47
N GLU A 39 12.27 -11.17 6.17
CA GLU A 39 12.86 -12.45 6.57
C GLU A 39 14.19 -12.66 5.84
N LEU A 40 14.22 -12.39 4.53
CA LEU A 40 15.44 -12.44 3.73
C LEU A 40 16.55 -11.51 4.27
N HIS A 41 16.21 -10.26 4.60
CA HIS A 41 17.16 -9.30 5.14
C HIS A 41 17.70 -9.68 6.53
N ARG A 42 16.94 -10.44 7.32
CA ARG A 42 17.39 -10.95 8.63
C ARG A 42 18.45 -12.03 8.49
N HIS A 43 18.27 -12.93 7.52
CA HIS A 43 19.20 -14.04 7.28
C HIS A 43 20.41 -13.62 6.46
N ASN A 44 20.22 -12.77 5.44
CA ASN A 44 21.31 -12.24 4.63
C ASN A 44 21.02 -10.78 4.20
N PRO A 45 21.48 -9.78 4.95
CA PRO A 45 21.22 -8.38 4.65
C PRO A 45 21.91 -7.87 3.38
N GLY A 46 22.97 -8.55 2.91
CA GLY A 46 23.72 -8.24 1.69
C GLY A 46 23.27 -9.03 0.46
N TYR A 47 22.21 -9.84 0.58
CA TYR A 47 21.72 -10.62 -0.55
C TYR A 47 21.14 -9.69 -1.63
N ARG A 48 21.81 -9.65 -2.79
CA ARG A 48 21.39 -8.88 -3.98
C ARG A 48 21.00 -7.43 -3.63
N ASP A 49 19.77 -7.05 -3.95
CA ASP A 49 19.20 -5.70 -3.82
C ASP A 49 18.05 -5.67 -2.78
N VAL A 50 18.04 -6.59 -1.83
CA VAL A 50 16.96 -6.77 -0.84
C VAL A 50 16.68 -5.51 -0.03
N ALA A 51 17.72 -4.77 0.39
CA ALA A 51 17.54 -3.51 1.12
C ALA A 51 16.80 -2.45 0.28
N ARG A 52 17.12 -2.37 -1.02
CA ARG A 52 16.47 -1.47 -1.97
C ARG A 52 15.03 -1.89 -2.23
N LEU A 53 14.79 -3.17 -2.50
CA LEU A 53 13.44 -3.72 -2.71
C LEU A 53 12.56 -3.54 -1.47
N LEU A 54 13.09 -3.77 -0.27
CA LEU A 54 12.34 -3.61 0.97
C LEU A 54 11.92 -2.16 1.21
N ALA A 55 12.79 -1.19 0.90
CA ALA A 55 12.46 0.23 0.93
C ALA A 55 11.35 0.55 -0.09
N GLU A 56 11.45 0.05 -1.32
CA GLU A 56 10.46 0.27 -2.37
C GLU A 56 9.08 -0.30 -2.01
N VAL A 57 9.02 -1.55 -1.56
CA VAL A 57 7.76 -2.21 -1.20
C VAL A 57 7.09 -1.51 -0.01
N LYS A 58 7.85 -1.03 0.98
CA LYS A 58 7.31 -0.24 2.10
C LYS A 58 6.65 1.06 1.63
N ILE A 59 7.24 1.74 0.65
CA ILE A 59 6.67 2.96 0.06
C ILE A 59 5.36 2.61 -0.66
N ARG A 60 5.37 1.57 -1.51
CA ARG A 60 4.17 1.11 -2.24
C ARG A 60 3.03 0.67 -1.30
N LYS A 61 3.34 -0.05 -0.21
CA LYS A 61 2.38 -0.46 0.82
C LYS A 61 1.73 0.73 1.53
N THR A 62 2.54 1.71 1.92
CA THR A 62 2.03 2.93 2.58
C THR A 62 1.11 3.71 1.62
N ARG A 63 1.42 3.72 0.32
CA ARG A 63 0.58 4.36 -0.71
C ARG A 63 -0.79 3.72 -0.87
N GLN A 64 -0.91 2.40 -0.66
CA GLN A 64 -2.18 1.66 -0.80
C GLN A 64 -3.14 1.91 0.38
N ARG A 65 -2.63 2.11 1.60
CA ARG A 65 -3.45 2.17 2.82
C ARG A 65 -4.20 3.50 3.05
N ASN A 66 -3.75 4.60 2.45
CA ASN A 66 -4.24 5.93 2.82
C ASN A 66 -5.60 6.34 2.20
N LEU A 67 -6.17 5.56 1.27
CA LEU A 67 -7.41 5.94 0.58
C LEU A 67 -8.67 5.71 1.41
N ILE A 68 -8.71 4.65 2.22
CA ILE A 68 -9.90 4.30 3.00
C ILE A 68 -10.03 5.24 4.21
N LEU A 69 -8.91 5.52 4.89
CA LEU A 69 -8.87 6.40 6.06
C LEU A 69 -9.20 7.85 5.72
N THR A 70 -8.79 8.36 4.56
CA THR A 70 -9.10 9.73 4.13
C THR A 70 -10.56 9.91 3.78
N GLY A 71 -11.19 8.94 3.10
CA GLY A 71 -12.63 8.96 2.82
C GLY A 71 -13.48 8.90 4.10
N LEU A 72 -13.09 8.07 5.08
CA LEU A 72 -13.80 7.94 6.36
C LEU A 72 -13.73 9.24 7.20
N ALA A 73 -12.54 9.86 7.25
CA ALA A 73 -12.35 11.14 7.95
C ALA A 73 -13.14 12.28 7.28
N GLY A 74 -13.21 12.30 5.94
CA GLY A 74 -14.02 13.27 5.20
C GLY A 74 -15.52 13.15 5.49
N GLY A 75 -16.06 11.94 5.43
CA GLY A 75 -17.48 11.69 5.68
C GLY A 75 -17.92 12.06 7.11
N THR A 76 -17.10 11.72 8.12
CA THR A 76 -17.38 12.05 9.53
C THR A 76 -17.38 13.55 9.78
N LEU A 77 -16.37 14.28 9.31
CA LEU A 77 -16.29 15.74 9.47
C LEU A 77 -17.46 16.47 8.78
N SER A 78 -17.87 16.03 7.60
CA SER A 78 -19.03 16.63 6.91
C SER A 78 -20.34 16.37 7.64
N ALA A 79 -20.56 15.17 8.18
CA ALA A 79 -21.75 14.87 8.98
C ALA A 79 -21.80 15.67 10.28
N SER A 80 -20.65 15.83 10.97
CA SER A 80 -20.54 16.66 12.17
C SER A 80 -20.87 18.13 11.88
N MET A 81 -20.38 18.66 10.75
CA MET A 81 -20.63 20.04 10.34
C MET A 81 -22.10 20.27 9.99
N ALA A 82 -22.75 19.32 9.31
CA ALA A 82 -24.18 19.42 8.97
C ALA A 82 -25.09 19.39 10.21
N HIS A 83 -24.71 18.61 11.23
CA HIS A 83 -25.44 18.57 12.49
C HIS A 83 -25.31 19.89 13.29
N LEU A 84 -24.17 20.58 13.22
CA LEU A 84 -23.98 21.89 13.86
C LEU A 84 -24.78 23.01 13.19
N LEU A 85 -25.10 22.87 11.90
CA LEU A 85 -25.92 23.84 11.15
C LEU A 85 -27.43 23.65 11.34
N GLY A 86 -27.85 22.75 12.24
CA GLY A 86 -29.26 22.53 12.58
C GLY A 86 -30.05 21.74 11.54
N VAL A 87 -29.37 20.98 10.67
CA VAL A 87 -30.03 20.09 9.71
C VAL A 87 -30.57 18.86 10.45
N VAL A 88 -31.86 18.88 10.77
CA VAL A 88 -32.54 17.80 11.52
C VAL A 88 -33.04 16.67 10.64
N SER A 89 -33.00 16.82 9.31
CA SER A 89 -33.49 15.79 8.37
C SER A 89 -32.42 14.76 8.06
N ASP A 90 -32.68 13.50 8.44
CA ASP A 90 -31.79 12.35 8.21
C ASP A 90 -31.36 12.22 6.74
N LEU A 91 -32.26 12.48 5.79
CA LEU A 91 -31.98 12.48 4.35
C LEU A 91 -30.89 13.49 3.94
N TRP A 92 -30.91 14.69 4.51
CA TRP A 92 -29.94 15.74 4.21
C TRP A 92 -28.59 15.48 4.90
N LEU A 93 -28.60 14.86 6.09
CA LEU A 93 -27.37 14.41 6.75
C LEU A 93 -26.65 13.33 5.93
N ILE A 94 -27.39 12.36 5.40
CA ILE A 94 -26.84 11.32 4.53
C ILE A 94 -26.31 11.93 3.22
N ALA A 95 -27.04 12.86 2.61
CA ALA A 95 -26.60 13.54 1.40
C ALA A 95 -25.32 14.36 1.63
N ALA A 96 -25.22 15.08 2.75
CA ALA A 96 -24.04 15.85 3.11
C ALA A 96 -22.82 14.96 3.39
N ALA A 97 -23.00 13.83 4.09
CA ALA A 97 -21.94 12.85 4.33
C ALA A 97 -21.45 12.21 3.03
N ALA A 98 -22.36 11.85 2.12
CA ALA A 98 -22.02 11.31 0.81
C ALA A 98 -21.26 12.34 -0.04
N ALA A 99 -21.71 13.60 -0.06
CA ALA A 99 -21.04 14.68 -0.78
C ALA A 99 -19.64 14.95 -0.23
N GLY A 100 -19.47 14.96 1.09
CA GLY A 100 -18.16 15.09 1.75
C GLY A 100 -17.21 13.95 1.39
N LEU A 101 -17.69 12.71 1.41
CA LEU A 101 -16.91 11.53 1.04
C LEU A 101 -16.47 11.58 -0.43
N VAL A 102 -17.37 11.93 -1.35
CA VAL A 102 -17.04 12.06 -2.78
C VAL A 102 -16.07 13.22 -3.01
N CYS A 103 -16.31 14.39 -2.40
CA CYS A 103 -15.46 15.56 -2.56
C CYS A 103 -14.03 15.29 -2.06
N THR A 104 -13.89 14.72 -0.86
CA THR A 104 -12.59 14.36 -0.28
C THR A 104 -11.88 13.26 -1.08
N TYR A 105 -12.60 12.27 -1.59
CA TYR A 105 -12.05 11.24 -2.48
C TYR A 105 -11.54 11.84 -3.80
N VAL A 106 -12.31 12.71 -4.44
CA VAL A 106 -11.93 13.39 -5.69
C VAL A 106 -10.72 14.29 -5.46
N LEU A 107 -10.72 15.08 -4.38
CA LEU A 107 -9.62 15.98 -4.03
C LEU A 107 -8.33 15.19 -3.76
N ALA A 108 -8.40 14.11 -2.98
CA ALA A 108 -7.26 13.22 -2.73
C ALA A 108 -6.74 12.55 -4.01
N THR A 109 -7.65 12.20 -4.92
CA THR A 109 -7.30 11.59 -6.22
C THR A 109 -6.62 12.60 -7.14
N VAL A 110 -7.11 13.84 -7.22
CA VAL A 110 -6.53 14.91 -8.05
C VAL A 110 -5.17 15.37 -7.51
N PHE A 111 -5.03 15.53 -6.19
CA PHE A 111 -3.73 15.84 -5.57
C PHE A 111 -2.70 14.74 -5.84
N ARG A 112 -3.11 13.47 -5.81
CA ARG A 112 -2.23 12.33 -6.12
C ARG A 112 -1.80 12.30 -7.60
N ARG A 113 -2.66 12.74 -8.53
CA ARG A 113 -2.30 12.87 -9.96
C ARG A 113 -1.34 14.03 -10.24
N ARG A 114 -1.32 15.06 -9.39
CA ARG A 114 -0.46 16.26 -9.50
C ARG A 114 0.96 16.06 -8.97
N LEU A 115 1.31 14.88 -8.45
CA LEU A 115 2.68 14.50 -8.06
C LEU A 115 3.26 13.48 -9.06
N PRO A 116 3.60 13.88 -10.31
CA PRO A 116 4.30 13.02 -11.28
C PRO A 116 5.80 12.87 -11.00
N ALA A 117 6.37 13.57 -10.01
CA ALA A 117 7.82 13.69 -9.82
C ALA A 117 8.52 12.46 -9.21
N LEU A 118 7.82 11.34 -8.99
CA LEU A 118 8.41 10.11 -8.41
C LEU A 118 8.24 8.86 -9.29
N ASP A 119 7.65 8.99 -10.49
CA ASP A 119 7.42 7.85 -11.40
C ASP A 119 8.67 7.45 -12.20
N SER A 120 9.84 8.04 -11.94
CA SER A 120 11.11 7.69 -12.61
C SER A 120 11.94 6.64 -11.85
N VAL A 121 11.30 5.64 -11.23
CA VAL A 121 12.03 4.43 -10.84
C VAL A 121 11.84 3.40 -11.96
N PRO A 122 12.90 3.09 -12.74
CA PRO A 122 12.77 2.24 -13.92
C PRO A 122 12.21 0.87 -13.53
N THR A 123 11.05 0.54 -14.09
CA THR A 123 10.35 -0.75 -14.02
C THR A 123 11.05 -1.88 -14.78
N ALA A 124 12.30 -1.68 -15.20
CA ALA A 124 13.10 -2.68 -15.87
C ALA A 124 14.03 -3.36 -14.86
N LEU A 125 13.55 -4.43 -14.21
CA LEU A 125 14.46 -5.46 -13.73
C LEU A 125 15.14 -6.06 -14.98
N PRO A 126 16.47 -6.01 -15.10
CA PRO A 126 17.14 -6.67 -16.21
C PRO A 126 16.83 -8.17 -16.14
N ARG A 127 16.21 -8.71 -17.19
CA ARG A 127 16.27 -10.15 -17.47
C ARG A 127 17.75 -10.47 -17.70
N ARG A 128 18.39 -11.09 -16.72
CA ARG A 128 19.58 -11.92 -16.91
C ARG A 128 19.38 -13.20 -16.14
#